data_AF-A0A1F4EV59-F1
#
_entry.id   AF-A0A1F4EV59-F1
#
_cell.length_a   1.000
_cell.length_b   1.000
_cell.length_c   1.000
_cell.angle_alpha   90.00
_cell.angle_beta   90.00
_cell.angle_gamma   90.00
#
_symmetry.space_group_name_H-M   'P 1'
#
loop_
_entity.id
_entity.type
_entity.pdbx_description
1 polymer ?
#
loop_
_entity_poly.entity_id
_entity_poly.type
_entity_poly.pdbx_seq_one_letter_code
_entity_poly.pdbx_strand_id
1 'polypeptide(L)' 'MRKLALAVCLMFALSPLGLAQDKKEAPKKTPTAAQKKQQERMRDCGEQAGAKKLEGDERKKFMSECLKG' A
#
# COMPACT_ATOMS: atom_id res chain seq x y z
N MET A 1 -34.25 -9.95 8.44
CA MET A 1 -32.82 -9.72 8.09
C MET A 1 -32.52 -9.81 6.58
N ARG A 2 -33.16 -10.66 5.77
CA ARG A 2 -33.01 -10.60 4.30
C ARG A 2 -33.60 -9.33 3.65
N LYS A 3 -34.69 -8.78 4.22
CA LYS A 3 -35.28 -7.49 3.81
C LYS A 3 -34.43 -6.26 4.19
N LEU A 4 -33.58 -6.36 5.22
CA LEU A 4 -32.64 -5.30 5.61
C LEU A 4 -31.43 -5.24 4.65
N ALA A 5 -31.00 -6.40 4.13
CA ALA A 5 -29.91 -6.50 3.16
C ALA A 5 -30.27 -5.92 1.78
N LEU A 6 -31.54 -6.01 1.35
CA LEU A 6 -32.00 -5.42 0.09
C LEU A 6 -32.16 -3.89 0.14
N ALA A 7 -32.33 -3.30 1.33
CA ALA A 7 -32.49 -1.85 1.51
C ALA A 7 -31.16 -1.07 1.56
N VAL A 8 -30.05 -1.74 1.89
CA VAL A 8 -28.70 -1.13 1.94
C VAL A 8 -28.08 -0.95 0.54
N CYS A 9 -28.48 -1.75 -0.45
CA CYS A 9 -27.93 -1.66 -1.81
C CYS A 9 -28.56 -0.54 -2.66
N LEU A 10 -29.74 -0.03 -2.30
CA LEU A 10 -30.48 0.94 -3.11
C LEU A 10 -30.15 2.41 -2.77
N MET A 11 -29.37 2.66 -1.72
CA MET A 11 -28.94 4.01 -1.29
C MET A 11 -27.58 4.45 -1.84
N PHE A 12 -26.82 3.57 -2.50
CA PHE A 12 -25.53 3.94 -3.09
C PHE A 12 -25.62 4.28 -4.59
N ALA A 13 -26.79 4.10 -5.21
CA ALA A 13 -26.93 4.16 -6.67
C ALA A 13 -27.64 5.43 -7.20
N LEU A 14 -28.06 6.37 -6.34
CA LEU A 14 -28.75 7.57 -6.82
C LEU A 14 -28.46 8.81 -5.95
N SER A 15 -27.30 9.46 -6.15
CA SER A 15 -27.25 10.92 -6.07
C SER A 15 -26.07 11.55 -6.84
N PRO A 16 -26.29 12.69 -7.53
CA PRO A 16 -25.34 13.37 -8.42
C PRO A 16 -24.47 14.41 -7.67
N LEU A 17 -23.42 14.89 -8.34
CA LEU A 17 -22.38 15.83 -7.89
C LEU A 17 -22.82 16.94 -6.90
N GLY A 18 -22.05 17.14 -5.81
CA GLY A 18 -22.11 18.39 -5.01
C GLY A 18 -21.35 18.45 -3.67
N LEU A 19 -20.01 18.59 -3.74
CA LEU A 19 -19.08 19.45 -2.93
C LEU A 19 -18.91 19.32 -1.37
N ALA A 20 -17.74 18.76 -0.98
CA ALA A 20 -16.69 19.24 -0.03
C ALA A 20 -17.04 19.60 1.46
N GLN A 21 -16.35 19.08 2.50
CA GLN A 21 -15.05 19.54 3.10
C GLN A 21 -14.85 18.74 4.44
N ASP A 22 -13.70 18.42 5.04
CA ASP A 22 -12.27 18.60 4.79
C ASP A 22 -11.48 17.76 5.83
N LYS A 23 -10.45 16.98 5.43
CA LYS A 23 -9.24 16.82 6.26
C LYS A 23 -8.07 16.27 5.46
N LYS A 24 -7.18 17.20 5.08
CA LYS A 24 -5.83 16.99 4.54
C LYS A 24 -5.81 16.29 3.18
N GLU A 25 -5.69 17.12 2.15
CA GLU A 25 -4.68 16.90 1.11
C GLU A 25 -3.45 16.26 1.76
N ALA A 26 -3.25 14.96 1.55
CA ALA A 26 -1.96 14.37 1.82
C ALA A 26 -1.00 15.17 0.94
N PRO A 27 0.01 15.86 1.50
CA PRO A 27 1.03 16.45 0.64
C PRO A 27 1.51 15.32 -0.25
N LYS A 28 1.51 15.52 -1.57
CA LYS A 28 2.31 14.69 -2.47
C LYS A 28 3.74 14.86 -1.96
N LYS A 29 4.14 14.04 -1.00
CA LYS A 29 5.48 14.05 -0.42
C LYS A 29 6.35 13.55 -1.56
N THR A 30 6.95 14.49 -2.27
CA THR A 30 8.03 14.21 -3.19
C THR A 30 9.05 13.42 -2.38
N PRO A 31 9.31 12.14 -2.72
CA PRO A 31 10.16 11.31 -1.89
C PRO A 31 11.53 11.97 -1.80
N THR A 32 11.99 12.14 -0.56
CA THR A 32 13.33 12.69 -0.30
C THR A 32 14.37 11.77 -0.91
N ALA A 33 15.59 12.27 -1.16
CA ALA A 33 16.67 11.44 -1.70
C ALA A 33 16.92 10.18 -0.85
N ALA A 34 16.80 10.29 0.48
CA ALA A 34 16.90 9.16 1.40
C ALA A 34 15.76 8.12 1.21
N GLN A 35 14.53 8.58 0.98
CA GLN A 35 13.40 7.69 0.69
C GLN A 35 13.56 6.99 -0.66
N LYS A 36 14.07 7.69 -1.68
CA LYS A 36 14.38 7.08 -2.99
C LYS A 36 15.43 5.97 -2.84
N LYS A 37 16.51 6.24 -2.10
CA LYS A 37 17.56 5.25 -1.83
C LYS A 37 17.03 4.02 -1.09
N GLN A 38 16.12 4.21 -0.13
CA GLN A 38 15.47 3.11 0.58
C GLN A 38 14.54 2.30 -0.33
N GLN A 39 13.85 2.94 -1.26
CA GLN A 39 12.99 2.29 -2.24
C GLN A 39 13.81 1.47 -3.26
N GLU A 40 14.93 2.02 -3.75
CA GLU A 40 15.85 1.29 -4.63
C GLU A 40 16.44 0.07 -3.93
N ARG A 41 16.91 0.21 -2.69
CA ARG A 41 17.39 -0.92 -1.91
C ARG A 41 16.31 -1.98 -1.73
N MET A 42 15.07 -1.58 -1.45
CA MET A 42 13.99 -2.54 -1.28
C MET A 42 13.69 -3.33 -2.55
N ARG A 43 13.83 -2.70 -3.72
CA ARG A 43 13.73 -3.40 -5.00
C ARG A 43 14.86 -4.41 -5.17
N ASP A 44 16.10 -3.97 -4.97
CA ASP A 44 17.30 -4.81 -5.09
C ASP A 44 17.26 -6.02 -4.15
N CYS A 45 16.90 -5.82 -2.88
CA CYS A 45 16.67 -6.92 -1.93
C CYS A 45 15.58 -7.88 -2.41
N GLY A 46 14.51 -7.38 -3.03
CA GLY A 46 13.45 -8.24 -3.59
C GLY A 46 13.94 -9.10 -4.75
N GLU A 47 14.71 -8.49 -5.66
CA GLU A 47 15.32 -9.17 -6.81
C GLU A 47 16.31 -10.25 -6.33
N GLN A 48 17.18 -9.94 -5.37
CA GLN A 48 18.10 -10.91 -4.78
C GLN A 48 17.37 -12.06 -4.05
N ALA A 49 16.31 -11.77 -3.31
CA ALA A 49 15.51 -12.79 -2.65
C ALA A 49 14.87 -13.75 -3.67
N GLY A 50 14.33 -13.21 -4.77
CA GLY A 50 13.76 -13.99 -5.86
C GLY A 50 14.81 -14.83 -6.61
N ALA A 51 15.98 -14.25 -6.89
CA ALA A 51 17.11 -14.95 -7.51
C ALA A 51 17.61 -16.11 -6.63
N LYS A 52 17.59 -15.93 -5.31
CA LYS A 52 17.91 -16.97 -4.31
C LYS A 52 16.75 -17.93 -4.03
N LYS A 53 15.57 -17.71 -4.66
CA LYS A 53 14.33 -18.47 -4.41
C LYS A 53 13.96 -18.55 -2.92
N LEU A 54 14.22 -17.48 -2.18
CA LEU A 54 13.87 -17.40 -0.76
C LEU A 54 12.37 -17.17 -0.63
N GLU A 55 11.73 -18.02 0.16
CA GLU A 55 10.30 -17.96 0.44
C GLU A 55 10.03 -18.08 1.94
N GLY A 56 8.80 -17.78 2.35
CA GLY A 56 8.38 -17.91 3.74
C GLY A 56 9.24 -17.11 4.72
N ASP A 57 9.73 -17.79 5.76
CA ASP A 57 10.51 -17.18 6.83
C ASP A 57 11.91 -16.74 6.38
N GLU A 58 12.55 -17.53 5.50
CA GLU A 58 13.88 -17.20 4.97
C GLU A 58 13.88 -15.88 4.19
N ARG A 59 12.85 -15.63 3.38
CA ARG A 59 12.69 -14.37 2.68
C ARG A 59 12.56 -13.19 3.65
N LYS A 60 11.78 -13.35 4.72
CA LYS A 60 11.57 -12.29 5.72
C LYS A 60 12.84 -11.97 6.47
N LYS A 61 13.60 -12.99 6.87
CA LYS A 61 14.90 -12.85 7.52
C LYS A 61 15.88 -12.13 6.58
N PHE A 62 15.99 -12.59 5.34
CA PHE A 62 16.83 -11.96 4.32
C PHE A 62 16.45 -10.50 4.06
N MET A 63 15.16 -10.19 3.86
CA MET A 63 14.71 -8.80 3.68
C MET A 63 15.03 -7.95 4.90
N SER A 64 14.87 -8.48 6.11
CA SER A 64 15.18 -7.74 7.34
C SER A 64 16.66 -7.46 7.49
N GLU A 65 17.53 -8.38 7.10
CA GLU A 65 18.99 -8.17 7.09
C GLU A 65 19.40 -7.20 5.98
N CYS A 66 18.85 -7.37 4.77
CA CYS A 66 19.15 -6.54 3.60
C CYS A 66 18.73 -5.07 3.80
N LEU A 67 17.62 -4.82 4.50
CA LEU A 67 17.08 -3.48 4.72
C LEU A 67 17.67 -2.75 5.94
N LYS A 68 18.42 -3.44 6.82
CA LYS A 68 18.98 -2.87 8.07
C LYS A 68 20.21 -1.98 7.89
N GLY A 69 20.90 -2.05 6.75
CA GLY A 69 22.16 -1.31 6.53
C GLY A 69 21.99 0.14 6.14
#